data_AF-A0A7Y5R6Q8-F1
#
_entry.id   AF-A0A7Y5R6Q8-F1
#
_cell.length_a   1.000
_cell.length_b   1.000
_cell.length_c   1.000
_cell.angle_alpha   90.00
_cell.angle_beta   90.00
_cell.angle_gamma   90.00
#
_symmetry.space_group_name_H-M   'P 1'
#
loop_
_entity.id
_entity.type
_entity.pdbx_description
1 polymer ?
#
loop_
_entity_poly.entity_id
_entity_poly.type
_entity_poly.pdbx_seq_one_letter_code
_entity_poly.pdbx_strand_id
1 'polypeptide(L)'
;MNTKIMTYLFLIAGLIALLILFSCRKKSANLKYGFSKEQDTIKFQNEIVKGIDATTFEILDENYCKDKNQVFYFRTYRESRDYFFTKKHQIQKLENADAASFLTLGYGYAKDNARAWYNGSNFKVADIPGLAALNHHFTQDNINVYLDCKQVLGIDGSTFEIIDTYYAKDAKQYYYCNPGGDDQYSITAIPCQYESFSIIDYQYSKDNKSVYFREKKMLMADAASFIIIGSQYAKDNNNVYFNAKEIPGADPNTFELFKENENSNGETYYARDKKGIYVNDQYFKDADAQSFRIFNEKYTMDNQGIYYKMKKMKNADPTTFKVYPHYMGDADAEDKHHKYGDGKVVE
;
A
#
# COMPACT_ATOMS: atom_id res chain seq x y z
N MET A 1 62.85 40.23 -43.25
CA MET A 1 61.72 40.73 -42.43
C MET A 1 60.50 39.79 -42.44
N ASN A 2 60.64 38.49 -42.77
CA ASN A 2 59.48 37.61 -43.05
C ASN A 2 59.33 36.36 -42.16
N THR A 3 60.31 36.00 -41.34
CA THR A 3 60.22 34.77 -40.51
C THR A 3 59.50 35.00 -39.18
N LYS A 4 59.67 36.15 -38.52
CA LYS A 4 58.98 36.45 -37.25
C LYS A 4 57.47 36.69 -37.40
N ILE A 5 57.02 37.23 -38.54
CA ILE A 5 55.59 37.44 -38.83
C ILE A 5 54.89 36.10 -39.07
N MET A 6 55.56 35.18 -39.77
CA MET A 6 55.04 33.85 -40.03
C MET A 6 54.88 33.04 -38.73
N THR A 7 55.84 33.11 -37.80
CA THR A 7 55.73 32.42 -36.49
C THR A 7 54.59 32.99 -35.63
N TYR A 8 54.36 34.30 -35.66
CA TYR A 8 53.22 34.94 -34.96
C TYR A 8 51.86 34.52 -35.54
N LEU A 9 51.76 34.38 -36.87
CA LEU A 9 50.54 33.89 -37.53
C LEU A 9 50.21 32.43 -37.16
N PHE A 10 51.21 31.55 -37.03
CA PHE A 10 50.99 30.17 -36.58
C PHE A 10 50.60 30.08 -35.09
N LEU A 11 51.16 30.93 -34.24
CA LEU A 11 50.80 31.02 -32.82
C LEU A 11 49.37 31.55 -32.62
N ILE A 12 48.96 32.57 -33.40
CA ILE A 12 47.59 33.11 -33.36
C ILE A 12 46.58 32.11 -33.93
N ALA A 13 46.90 31.42 -35.04
CA ALA A 13 46.05 30.37 -35.58
C ALA A 13 45.90 29.18 -34.62
N GLY A 14 46.98 28.80 -33.92
CA GLY A 14 46.95 27.79 -32.87
C GLY A 14 46.12 28.18 -31.65
N LEU A 15 46.20 29.45 -31.21
CA LEU A 15 45.39 29.96 -30.10
C LEU A 15 43.90 30.07 -30.47
N ILE A 16 43.58 30.48 -31.70
CA ILE A 16 42.21 30.52 -32.23
C ILE A 16 41.64 29.09 -32.37
N ALA A 17 42.44 28.13 -32.83
CA ALA A 17 42.02 26.72 -32.88
C ALA A 17 41.78 26.13 -31.47
N LEU A 18 42.61 26.49 -30.49
CA LEU A 18 42.42 26.07 -29.09
C LEU A 18 41.20 26.74 -28.44
N LEU A 19 40.91 28.00 -28.77
CA LEU A 19 39.71 28.73 -28.35
C LEU A 19 38.43 28.21 -29.03
N ILE A 20 38.50 27.77 -30.29
CA ILE A 20 37.39 27.09 -30.99
C ILE A 20 37.13 25.71 -30.38
N LEU A 21 38.17 24.98 -29.98
CA LEU A 21 38.05 23.68 -29.28
C LEU A 21 37.50 23.83 -27.86
N PHE A 22 37.83 24.91 -27.13
CA PHE A 22 37.21 25.22 -25.83
C PHE A 22 35.81 25.86 -25.94
N SER A 23 35.50 26.54 -27.04
CA SER A 23 34.18 27.09 -27.36
C SER A 23 33.17 26.03 -27.80
N CYS A 24 33.61 24.82 -28.14
CA CYS A 24 32.76 23.71 -28.60
C CYS A 24 32.54 22.62 -27.55
N ARG A 25 32.60 22.94 -26.24
CA ARG A 25 31.83 22.16 -25.27
C ARG A 25 30.34 22.40 -25.56
N LYS A 26 29.78 21.56 -26.44
CA LYS A 26 28.35 21.56 -26.78
C LYS A 26 27.58 21.54 -25.46
N LYS A 27 26.80 22.59 -25.20
CA LYS A 27 25.96 22.67 -24.00
C LYS A 27 24.93 21.54 -24.09
N SER A 28 25.09 20.51 -23.27
CA SER A 28 24.03 19.56 -22.99
C SER A 28 23.05 20.23 -22.02
N ALA A 29 21.77 20.20 -22.37
CA ALA A 29 20.71 20.64 -21.48
C ALA A 29 20.20 19.43 -20.71
N ASN A 30 20.33 19.44 -19.39
CA ASN A 30 19.68 18.45 -18.53
C ASN A 30 18.18 18.78 -18.43
N LEU A 31 17.35 17.78 -18.68
CA LEU A 31 15.89 17.87 -18.61
C LEU A 31 15.39 17.04 -17.41
N LYS A 32 14.08 17.10 -17.16
CA LYS A 32 13.44 16.35 -16.07
C LYS A 32 13.54 14.83 -16.30
N TYR A 33 13.35 14.07 -15.21
CA TYR A 33 13.26 12.61 -15.20
C TYR A 33 14.42 11.86 -15.86
N GLY A 34 15.61 12.47 -15.91
CA GLY A 34 16.82 11.85 -16.48
C GLY A 34 16.94 11.99 -17.99
N PHE A 35 16.15 12.85 -18.63
CA PHE A 35 16.38 13.21 -20.03
C PHE A 35 17.49 14.25 -20.17
N SER A 36 18.17 14.23 -21.30
CA SER A 36 19.07 15.32 -21.71
C SER A 36 18.98 15.55 -23.22
N LYS A 37 19.28 16.79 -23.64
CA LYS A 37 19.28 17.21 -25.04
C LYS A 37 20.64 17.77 -25.42
N GLU A 38 21.18 17.25 -26.52
CA GLU A 38 22.42 17.70 -27.16
C GLU A 38 22.14 17.89 -28.66
N GLN A 39 21.94 19.14 -29.09
CA GLN A 39 21.51 19.47 -30.46
C GLN A 39 20.22 18.71 -30.84
N ASP A 40 20.29 17.83 -31.83
CA ASP A 40 19.18 17.02 -32.33
C ASP A 40 19.09 15.63 -31.68
N THR A 41 19.90 15.39 -30.64
CA THR A 41 19.91 14.11 -29.91
C THR A 41 19.21 14.27 -28.56
N ILE A 42 18.20 13.45 -28.33
CA ILE A 42 17.60 13.23 -27.01
C ILE A 42 18.16 11.94 -26.42
N LYS A 43 18.58 12.01 -25.16
CA LYS A 43 19.01 10.85 -24.38
C LYS A 43 18.08 10.68 -23.18
N PHE A 44 17.75 9.45 -22.86
CA PHE A 44 17.19 9.06 -21.57
C PHE A 44 18.28 8.34 -20.79
N GLN A 45 18.72 8.95 -19.69
CA GLN A 45 19.91 8.55 -18.96
C GLN A 45 21.12 8.47 -19.89
N ASN A 46 21.66 7.28 -20.14
CA ASN A 46 22.81 7.05 -21.00
C ASN A 46 22.44 6.56 -22.41
N GLU A 47 21.14 6.37 -22.70
CA GLU A 47 20.67 5.79 -23.96
C GLU A 47 20.09 6.86 -24.90
N ILE A 48 20.45 6.78 -26.20
CA ILE A 48 19.87 7.66 -27.23
C ILE A 48 18.46 7.16 -27.56
N VAL A 49 17.48 8.06 -27.49
CA VAL A 49 16.10 7.77 -27.87
C VAL A 49 15.99 7.82 -29.40
N LYS A 50 16.02 6.66 -30.04
CA LYS A 50 16.07 6.57 -31.50
C LYS A 50 14.79 7.08 -32.16
N GLY A 51 14.96 7.87 -33.21
CA GLY A 51 13.87 8.31 -34.09
C GLY A 51 13.01 9.44 -33.53
N ILE A 52 13.36 10.02 -32.37
CA ILE A 52 12.60 11.12 -31.77
C ILE A 52 12.96 12.47 -32.39
N ASP A 53 11.95 13.28 -32.70
CA ASP A 53 12.14 14.66 -33.19
C ASP A 53 12.49 15.57 -32.00
N ALA A 54 13.79 15.82 -31.82
CA ALA A 54 14.32 16.65 -30.76
C ALA A 54 13.81 18.10 -30.78
N THR A 55 13.32 18.61 -31.92
CA THR A 55 12.78 19.97 -32.04
C THR A 55 11.42 20.07 -31.37
N THR A 56 10.60 19.02 -31.50
CA THR A 56 9.25 18.96 -30.91
C THR A 56 9.17 18.08 -29.66
N PHE A 57 10.32 17.66 -29.13
CA PHE A 57 10.39 16.79 -27.96
C PHE A 57 9.80 17.47 -26.72
N GLU A 58 8.93 16.74 -26.04
CA GLU A 58 8.22 17.16 -24.85
C GLU A 58 8.15 16.01 -23.83
N ILE A 59 8.34 16.33 -22.56
CA ILE A 59 8.13 15.40 -21.44
C ILE A 59 6.76 15.73 -20.85
N LEU A 60 5.85 14.76 -20.85
CA LEU A 60 4.47 14.96 -20.39
C LEU A 60 4.37 14.77 -18.88
N ASP A 61 4.96 13.69 -18.36
CA ASP A 61 5.03 13.40 -16.93
C ASP A 61 6.23 12.48 -16.62
N GLU A 62 6.21 11.80 -15.47
CA GLU A 62 7.25 10.86 -15.02
C GLU A 62 7.24 9.50 -15.73
N ASN A 63 6.26 9.25 -16.61
CA ASN A 63 6.09 7.99 -17.34
C ASN A 63 6.05 8.18 -18.87
N TYR A 64 5.69 9.36 -19.38
CA TYR A 64 5.45 9.57 -20.80
C TYR A 64 6.17 10.82 -21.34
N CYS A 65 6.71 10.66 -22.54
CA CYS A 65 7.23 11.75 -23.35
C CYS A 65 6.79 11.58 -24.80
N LYS A 66 6.82 12.66 -25.59
CA LYS A 66 6.41 12.62 -27.00
C LYS A 66 7.23 13.56 -27.86
N ASP A 67 7.11 13.36 -29.16
CA ASP A 67 7.33 14.40 -30.15
C ASP A 67 6.04 14.62 -30.96
N LYS A 68 6.06 15.45 -32.02
CA LYS A 68 4.86 15.71 -32.84
C LYS A 68 4.25 14.49 -33.53
N ASN A 69 5.01 13.40 -33.68
CA ASN A 69 4.64 12.21 -34.47
C ASN A 69 4.42 10.95 -33.61
N GLN A 70 5.02 10.86 -32.43
CA GLN A 70 5.08 9.62 -31.66
C GLN A 70 5.19 9.86 -30.16
N VAL A 71 4.76 8.85 -29.39
CA VAL A 71 4.75 8.84 -27.94
C VAL A 71 5.62 7.70 -27.43
N PHE A 72 6.28 7.93 -26.30
CA PHE A 72 7.12 6.96 -25.61
C PHE A 72 6.70 6.84 -24.14
N TYR A 73 6.74 5.61 -23.64
CA TYR A 73 6.66 5.30 -22.23
C TYR A 73 8.08 5.06 -21.74
N PHE A 74 8.45 5.66 -20.63
CA PHE A 74 9.73 5.45 -19.99
C PHE A 74 9.56 5.18 -18.50
N ARG A 75 10.49 4.42 -17.94
CA ARG A 75 10.55 4.19 -16.50
C ARG A 75 11.97 3.94 -16.03
N THR A 76 12.20 4.23 -14.76
CA THR A 76 13.39 3.79 -14.01
C THR A 76 12.92 2.84 -12.92
N TYR A 77 13.44 1.61 -12.92
CA TYR A 77 13.02 0.57 -11.99
C TYR A 77 14.22 -0.18 -11.42
N ARG A 78 14.00 -0.95 -10.36
CA ARG A 78 14.99 -1.86 -9.77
C ARG A 78 14.42 -3.27 -9.85
N GLU A 79 15.26 -4.26 -10.11
CA GLU A 79 14.87 -5.66 -10.07
C GLU A 79 15.23 -6.27 -8.73
N SER A 80 14.41 -7.18 -8.20
CA SER A 80 14.59 -7.75 -6.86
C SER A 80 15.97 -8.39 -6.64
N ARG A 81 16.59 -8.95 -7.69
CA ARG A 81 17.94 -9.54 -7.59
C ARG A 81 19.05 -8.51 -7.38
N ASP A 82 18.90 -7.30 -7.93
CA ASP A 82 19.92 -6.25 -7.92
C ASP A 82 19.44 -4.97 -7.23
N TYR A 83 18.41 -5.09 -6.38
CA TYR A 83 17.66 -3.94 -5.87
C TYR A 83 18.57 -2.89 -5.24
N PHE A 84 19.59 -3.30 -4.49
CA PHE A 84 20.52 -2.38 -3.83
C PHE A 84 21.65 -1.88 -4.74
N PHE A 85 21.89 -2.52 -5.90
CA PHE A 85 23.11 -2.32 -6.67
C PHE A 85 22.90 -1.48 -7.94
N THR A 86 21.83 -1.70 -8.70
CA THR A 86 21.66 -1.03 -9.99
C THR A 86 20.22 -0.58 -10.25
N LYS A 87 20.08 0.61 -10.84
CA LYS A 87 18.83 1.06 -11.44
C LYS A 87 18.82 0.65 -12.91
N LYS A 88 17.69 0.15 -13.38
CA LYS A 88 17.43 -0.13 -14.79
C LYS A 88 16.53 0.95 -15.37
N HIS A 89 16.71 1.17 -16.66
CA HIS A 89 16.01 2.20 -17.41
C HIS A 89 15.40 1.57 -18.64
N GLN A 90 14.16 1.92 -18.93
CA GLN A 90 13.45 1.44 -20.10
C GLN A 90 12.78 2.63 -20.76
N ILE A 91 12.88 2.70 -22.09
CA ILE A 91 12.08 3.57 -22.92
C ILE A 91 11.54 2.76 -24.10
N GLN A 92 10.24 2.87 -24.36
CA GLN A 92 9.57 2.15 -25.42
C GLN A 92 8.64 3.08 -26.20
N LYS A 93 8.62 2.94 -27.52
CA LYS A 93 7.65 3.62 -28.38
C LYS A 93 6.27 2.96 -28.21
N LEU A 94 5.23 3.78 -28.12
CA LEU A 94 3.84 3.31 -28.10
C LEU A 94 3.35 3.16 -29.54
N GLU A 95 3.19 1.93 -29.98
CA GLU A 95 2.69 1.66 -31.34
C GLU A 95 1.22 2.08 -31.49
N ASN A 96 0.94 2.89 -32.52
CA ASN A 96 -0.38 3.46 -32.83
C ASN A 96 -0.92 4.52 -31.84
N ALA A 97 -0.10 5.03 -30.92
CA ALA A 97 -0.49 6.19 -30.12
C ALA A 97 -0.62 7.44 -31.00
N ASP A 98 -1.69 8.21 -30.81
CA ASP A 98 -1.87 9.49 -31.46
C ASP A 98 -1.19 10.60 -30.64
N ALA A 99 0.01 11.01 -31.06
CA ALA A 99 0.80 12.02 -30.36
C ALA A 99 0.11 13.40 -30.27
N ALA A 100 -0.76 13.74 -31.22
CA ALA A 100 -1.44 15.03 -31.24
C ALA A 100 -2.49 15.11 -30.12
N SER A 101 -3.18 14.01 -29.83
CA SER A 101 -4.23 13.93 -28.79
C SER A 101 -3.79 13.27 -27.48
N PHE A 102 -2.55 12.76 -27.39
CA PHE A 102 -2.05 12.08 -26.20
C PHE A 102 -2.01 13.00 -24.97
N LEU A 103 -2.66 12.54 -23.90
CA LEU A 103 -2.84 13.21 -22.62
C LEU A 103 -2.52 12.23 -21.48
N THR A 104 -1.66 12.63 -20.56
CA THR A 104 -1.39 11.87 -19.34
C THR A 104 -2.48 12.13 -18.30
N LEU A 105 -2.87 11.07 -17.58
CA LEU A 105 -3.91 11.12 -16.53
C LEU A 105 -3.30 10.96 -15.12
N GLY A 106 -1.99 10.70 -15.03
CA GLY A 106 -1.29 10.40 -13.78
C GLY A 106 -1.29 8.91 -13.43
N TYR A 107 -0.51 8.54 -12.42
CA TYR A 107 -0.40 7.16 -11.91
C TYR A 107 -0.03 6.10 -12.97
N GLY A 108 0.65 6.50 -14.05
CA GLY A 108 0.97 5.64 -15.18
C GLY A 108 -0.14 5.49 -16.23
N TYR A 109 -1.31 6.11 -16.02
CA TYR A 109 -2.41 6.14 -16.97
C TYR A 109 -2.30 7.31 -17.95
N ALA A 110 -2.74 7.09 -19.19
CA ALA A 110 -2.85 8.10 -20.23
C ALA A 110 -3.96 7.73 -21.22
N LYS A 111 -4.33 8.68 -22.09
CA LYS A 111 -5.25 8.45 -23.19
C LYS A 111 -4.87 9.23 -24.44
N ASP A 112 -5.28 8.74 -25.59
CA ASP A 112 -5.39 9.51 -26.83
C ASP A 112 -6.84 9.43 -27.32
N ASN A 113 -7.17 9.99 -28.49
CA ASN A 113 -8.54 9.99 -29.01
C ASN A 113 -9.14 8.60 -29.27
N ALA A 114 -8.32 7.54 -29.32
CA ALA A 114 -8.75 6.19 -29.66
C ALA A 114 -8.45 5.14 -28.58
N ARG A 115 -7.51 5.39 -27.66
CA ARG A 115 -6.96 4.37 -26.76
C ARG A 115 -6.68 4.90 -25.36
N ALA A 116 -6.88 4.02 -24.39
CA ALA A 116 -6.42 4.17 -23.03
C ALA A 116 -5.10 3.41 -22.86
N TRP A 117 -4.19 3.97 -22.06
CA TRP A 117 -2.84 3.47 -21.86
C TRP A 117 -2.53 3.36 -20.38
N TYR A 118 -1.84 2.29 -20.00
CA TYR A 118 -1.30 2.08 -18.66
C TYR A 118 0.10 1.47 -18.76
N ASN A 119 1.09 2.13 -18.17
CA ASN A 119 2.50 1.73 -18.20
C ASN A 119 2.99 1.31 -19.61
N GLY A 120 2.56 2.08 -20.63
CA GLY A 120 2.90 1.88 -22.03
C GLY A 120 2.23 0.69 -22.73
N SER A 121 1.26 0.02 -22.10
CA SER A 121 0.36 -0.94 -22.74
C SER A 121 -1.04 -0.33 -22.90
N ASN A 122 -1.79 -0.70 -23.93
CA ASN A 122 -3.18 -0.26 -24.06
C ASN A 122 -4.15 -1.17 -23.30
N PHE A 123 -5.28 -0.61 -22.88
CA PHE A 123 -6.39 -1.35 -22.29
C PHE A 123 -7.73 -0.84 -22.81
N LYS A 124 -8.80 -1.63 -22.64
CA LYS A 124 -10.12 -1.32 -23.18
C LYS A 124 -10.94 -0.55 -22.16
N VAL A 125 -11.58 0.51 -22.64
CA VAL A 125 -12.60 1.28 -21.93
C VAL A 125 -13.80 1.52 -22.84
N ALA A 126 -14.94 1.92 -22.28
CA ALA A 126 -16.17 2.16 -23.01
C ALA A 126 -16.25 3.59 -23.54
N ASP A 127 -15.72 4.57 -22.80
CA ASP A 127 -15.72 5.98 -23.17
C ASP A 127 -14.35 6.64 -22.95
N ILE A 128 -13.58 6.77 -24.04
CA ILE A 128 -12.25 7.38 -24.03
C ILE A 128 -12.30 8.89 -23.68
N PRO A 129 -13.17 9.71 -24.30
CA PRO A 129 -13.37 11.10 -23.88
C PRO A 129 -13.61 11.27 -22.38
N GLY A 130 -14.43 10.41 -21.76
CA GLY A 130 -14.74 10.43 -20.33
C GLY A 130 -13.68 9.86 -19.40
N LEU A 131 -12.67 9.15 -19.91
CA LEU A 131 -11.70 8.44 -19.08
C LEU A 131 -10.89 9.38 -18.17
N ALA A 132 -10.86 9.06 -16.88
CA ALA A 132 -10.07 9.71 -15.83
C ALA A 132 -9.38 8.67 -14.94
N ALA A 133 -8.20 9.00 -14.40
CA ALA A 133 -7.51 8.20 -13.40
C ALA A 133 -7.77 8.76 -12.00
N LEU A 134 -8.11 7.88 -11.06
CA LEU A 134 -8.45 8.25 -9.69
C LEU A 134 -7.28 7.96 -8.74
N ASN A 135 -6.60 6.83 -8.94
CA ASN A 135 -5.35 6.47 -8.26
C ASN A 135 -4.59 5.40 -9.08
N HIS A 136 -3.60 4.74 -8.49
CA HIS A 136 -2.81 3.68 -9.14
C HIS A 136 -3.64 2.46 -9.58
N HIS A 137 -4.79 2.22 -8.96
CA HIS A 137 -5.64 1.06 -9.19
C HIS A 137 -6.89 1.38 -9.99
N PHE A 138 -7.53 2.52 -9.73
CA PHE A 138 -8.82 2.87 -10.31
C PHE A 138 -8.70 3.91 -11.43
N THR A 139 -9.38 3.60 -12.53
CA THR A 139 -9.81 4.56 -13.54
C THR A 139 -11.32 4.46 -13.70
N GLN A 140 -11.94 5.52 -14.22
CA GLN A 140 -13.35 5.51 -14.58
C GLN A 140 -13.57 6.26 -15.88
N ASP A 141 -14.61 5.86 -16.62
CA ASP A 141 -15.19 6.68 -17.68
C ASP A 141 -16.64 7.03 -17.30
N ASN A 142 -17.38 7.70 -18.19
CA ASN A 142 -18.75 8.11 -17.90
C ASN A 142 -19.77 6.94 -17.81
N ILE A 143 -19.31 5.69 -17.92
CA ILE A 143 -20.14 4.49 -17.92
C ILE A 143 -19.65 3.48 -16.87
N ASN A 144 -18.34 3.21 -16.83
CA ASN A 144 -17.75 2.11 -16.08
C ASN A 144 -16.59 2.55 -15.19
N VAL A 145 -16.36 1.76 -14.15
CA VAL A 145 -15.15 1.78 -13.33
C VAL A 145 -14.24 0.62 -13.72
N TYR A 146 -12.94 0.85 -13.69
CA TYR A 146 -11.91 -0.16 -13.97
C TYR A 146 -10.94 -0.25 -12.80
N LEU A 147 -10.67 -1.47 -12.36
CA LEU A 147 -9.66 -1.82 -11.37
C LEU A 147 -8.49 -2.52 -12.08
N ASP A 148 -7.29 -1.96 -11.98
CA ASP A 148 -6.07 -2.46 -12.63
C ASP A 148 -6.31 -2.76 -14.12
N CYS A 149 -6.87 -1.78 -14.83
CA CYS A 149 -7.24 -1.85 -16.25
C CYS A 149 -8.36 -2.85 -16.61
N LYS A 150 -9.06 -3.44 -15.65
CA LYS A 150 -10.16 -4.38 -15.86
C LYS A 150 -11.49 -3.78 -15.40
N GLN A 151 -12.51 -3.87 -16.26
CA GLN A 151 -13.85 -3.38 -15.93
C GLN A 151 -14.40 -4.10 -14.70
N VAL A 152 -14.94 -3.33 -13.76
CA VAL A 152 -15.73 -3.83 -12.63
C VAL A 152 -17.21 -3.67 -12.97
N LEU A 153 -17.91 -4.79 -13.09
CA LEU A 153 -19.32 -4.79 -13.50
C LEU A 153 -20.23 -4.29 -12.36
N GLY A 154 -21.26 -3.53 -12.73
CA GLY A 154 -22.30 -3.08 -11.80
C GLY A 154 -21.94 -1.86 -10.95
N ILE A 155 -20.92 -1.10 -11.36
CA ILE A 155 -20.55 0.20 -10.75
C ILE A 155 -20.73 1.31 -11.78
N ASP A 156 -21.45 2.37 -11.40
CA ASP A 156 -21.72 3.51 -12.28
C ASP A 156 -20.52 4.48 -12.31
N GLY A 157 -19.74 4.45 -13.41
CA GLY A 157 -18.56 5.30 -13.58
C GLY A 157 -18.85 6.80 -13.59
N SER A 158 -20.09 7.22 -13.90
CA SER A 158 -20.44 8.65 -13.93
C SER A 158 -20.59 9.27 -12.53
N THR A 159 -20.81 8.44 -11.52
CA THR A 159 -21.03 8.89 -10.13
C THR A 159 -20.07 8.26 -9.13
N PHE A 160 -19.12 7.45 -9.60
CA PHE A 160 -18.17 6.77 -8.74
C PHE A 160 -17.14 7.74 -8.14
N GLU A 161 -16.90 7.56 -6.85
CA GLU A 161 -16.05 8.39 -6.02
C GLU A 161 -15.29 7.50 -5.03
N ILE A 162 -13.97 7.70 -4.95
CA ILE A 162 -13.14 7.10 -3.89
C ILE A 162 -13.25 7.98 -2.66
N ILE A 163 -13.66 7.41 -1.54
CA ILE A 163 -13.80 8.12 -0.26
C ILE A 163 -12.45 8.13 0.45
N ASP A 164 -11.84 6.96 0.60
CA ASP A 164 -10.51 6.77 1.18
C ASP A 164 -9.87 5.47 0.67
N THR A 165 -8.80 5.01 1.32
CA THR A 165 -8.11 3.76 0.99
C THR A 165 -9.02 2.52 0.99
N TYR A 166 -10.04 2.51 1.85
CA TYR A 166 -10.87 1.34 2.16
C TYR A 166 -12.33 1.47 1.69
N TYR A 167 -12.77 2.66 1.30
CA TYR A 167 -14.15 2.89 0.90
C TYR A 167 -14.26 3.70 -0.38
N ALA A 168 -15.25 3.34 -1.19
CA ALA A 168 -15.70 4.07 -2.36
C ALA A 168 -17.23 4.03 -2.42
N LYS A 169 -17.83 4.83 -3.29
CA LYS A 169 -19.28 4.80 -3.54
C LYS A 169 -19.59 5.17 -4.99
N ASP A 170 -20.79 4.83 -5.44
CA ASP A 170 -21.47 5.50 -6.54
C ASP A 170 -22.78 6.11 -6.03
N ALA A 171 -23.65 6.63 -6.90
CA ALA A 171 -24.91 7.24 -6.50
C ALA A 171 -25.91 6.32 -5.79
N LYS A 172 -25.68 5.00 -5.77
CA LYS A 172 -26.63 3.99 -5.25
C LYS A 172 -26.01 3.09 -4.18
N GLN A 173 -24.70 2.96 -4.15
CA GLN A 173 -24.02 1.87 -3.45
C GLN A 173 -22.70 2.33 -2.83
N TYR A 174 -22.43 1.90 -1.60
CA TYR A 174 -21.10 1.97 -1.00
C TYR A 174 -20.34 0.66 -1.25
N TYR A 175 -19.02 0.76 -1.37
CA TYR A 175 -18.12 -0.35 -1.62
C TYR A 175 -17.01 -0.36 -0.59
N TYR A 176 -16.59 -1.56 -0.20
CA TYR A 176 -15.35 -1.78 0.52
C TYR A 176 -14.23 -2.07 -0.49
N CYS A 177 -13.19 -1.26 -0.45
CA CYS A 177 -11.94 -1.45 -1.16
C CYS A 177 -10.96 -2.19 -0.24
N ASN A 178 -10.65 -3.44 -0.54
CA ASN A 178 -9.60 -4.16 0.17
C ASN A 178 -8.28 -3.86 -0.54
N PRO A 179 -7.35 -3.11 0.08
CA PRO A 179 -6.08 -2.79 -0.57
C PRO A 179 -5.18 -4.02 -0.78
N GLY A 180 -5.41 -5.11 -0.04
CA GLY A 180 -4.62 -6.33 -0.15
C GLY A 180 -3.10 -6.11 0.00
N GLY A 181 -2.32 -7.11 -0.43
CA GLY A 181 -0.96 -6.87 -0.93
C GLY A 181 -0.98 -6.62 -2.45
N ASP A 182 0.18 -6.49 -3.08
CA ASP A 182 0.37 -6.02 -4.47
C ASP A 182 -0.54 -6.67 -5.56
N ASP A 183 -1.08 -7.87 -5.33
CA ASP A 183 -1.92 -8.61 -6.30
C ASP A 183 -3.38 -8.85 -5.84
N GLN A 184 -3.85 -8.24 -4.74
CA GLN A 184 -5.15 -8.55 -4.12
C GLN A 184 -6.10 -7.35 -3.96
N TYR A 185 -5.81 -6.23 -4.61
CA TYR A 185 -6.72 -5.08 -4.58
C TYR A 185 -8.10 -5.52 -5.11
N SER A 186 -9.15 -5.26 -4.34
CA SER A 186 -10.51 -5.65 -4.72
C SER A 186 -11.53 -4.65 -4.21
N ILE A 187 -12.67 -4.59 -4.89
CA ILE A 187 -13.80 -3.73 -4.54
C ILE A 187 -15.07 -4.58 -4.46
N THR A 188 -15.80 -4.46 -3.36
CA THR A 188 -17.01 -5.26 -3.11
C THR A 188 -18.14 -4.39 -2.57
N ALA A 189 -19.36 -4.55 -3.10
CA ALA A 189 -20.53 -3.80 -2.66
C ALA A 189 -20.91 -4.17 -1.22
N ILE A 190 -21.22 -3.16 -0.41
CA ILE A 190 -21.69 -3.32 0.97
C ILE A 190 -23.22 -3.27 0.97
N PRO A 191 -23.96 -4.31 1.40
CA PRO A 191 -25.41 -4.34 1.28
C PRO A 191 -26.12 -3.44 2.34
N CYS A 192 -25.88 -2.13 2.28
CA CYS A 192 -26.26 -1.13 3.27
C CYS A 192 -27.41 -0.23 2.84
N GLN A 193 -27.99 0.47 3.83
CA GLN A 193 -28.94 1.56 3.59
C GLN A 193 -28.19 2.85 3.28
N TYR A 194 -28.06 3.17 1.98
CA TYR A 194 -27.26 4.27 1.43
C TYR A 194 -27.36 5.58 2.22
N GLU A 195 -28.59 6.09 2.44
CA GLU A 195 -28.83 7.40 3.08
C GLU A 195 -28.34 7.52 4.53
N SER A 196 -28.15 6.39 5.22
CA SER A 196 -27.72 6.37 6.62
C SER A 196 -26.35 5.75 6.82
N PHE A 197 -25.65 5.42 5.74
CA PHE A 197 -24.36 4.78 5.81
C PHE A 197 -23.30 5.74 6.38
N SER A 198 -22.50 5.24 7.31
CA SER A 198 -21.42 5.96 7.95
C SER A 198 -20.23 5.03 8.16
N ILE A 199 -19.05 5.52 7.80
CA ILE A 199 -17.78 4.85 8.07
C ILE A 199 -17.40 5.17 9.51
N ILE A 200 -17.14 4.14 10.33
CA ILE A 200 -16.72 4.29 11.72
C ILE A 200 -15.20 4.18 11.82
N ASP A 201 -14.63 3.22 11.10
CA ASP A 201 -13.20 2.91 11.05
C ASP A 201 -12.85 2.16 9.76
N TYR A 202 -11.56 1.97 9.48
CA TYR A 202 -11.07 1.33 8.24
C TYR A 202 -11.60 -0.10 8.01
N GLN A 203 -12.07 -0.79 9.06
CA GLN A 203 -12.75 -2.09 8.94
C GLN A 203 -14.22 -2.06 9.33
N TYR A 204 -14.73 -0.99 9.92
CA TYR A 204 -16.10 -0.94 10.44
C TYR A 204 -16.89 0.21 9.83
N SER A 205 -18.11 -0.11 9.41
CA SER A 205 -19.09 0.87 8.98
C SER A 205 -20.47 0.46 9.49
N LYS A 206 -21.43 1.38 9.44
CA LYS A 206 -22.82 1.09 9.81
C LYS A 206 -23.80 1.89 9.01
N ASP A 207 -25.03 1.39 8.97
CA ASP A 207 -26.22 2.17 8.66
C ASP A 207 -27.16 2.18 9.87
N ASN A 208 -28.38 2.72 9.73
CA ASN A 208 -29.34 2.79 10.84
C ASN A 208 -29.79 1.42 11.38
N LYS A 209 -29.57 0.32 10.66
CA LYS A 209 -30.06 -1.02 11.02
C LYS A 209 -28.96 -2.05 11.22
N SER A 210 -27.76 -1.81 10.72
CA SER A 210 -26.75 -2.85 10.56
C SER A 210 -25.35 -2.31 10.68
N VAL A 211 -24.48 -3.13 11.28
CA VAL A 211 -23.03 -2.91 11.32
C VAL A 211 -22.39 -3.83 10.30
N TYR A 212 -21.33 -3.34 9.67
CA TYR A 212 -20.55 -4.06 8.68
C TYR A 212 -19.09 -4.12 9.13
N PHE A 213 -18.51 -5.31 9.06
CA PHE A 213 -17.07 -5.51 9.12
C PHE A 213 -16.57 -5.73 7.69
N ARG A 214 -15.83 -4.77 7.17
CA ARG A 214 -15.47 -4.66 5.75
C ARG A 214 -16.74 -4.64 4.89
N GLU A 215 -16.85 -5.52 3.90
CA GLU A 215 -18.03 -5.69 3.07
C GLU A 215 -19.17 -6.48 3.72
N LYS A 216 -18.91 -7.15 4.85
CA LYS A 216 -19.82 -8.15 5.41
C LYS A 216 -20.64 -7.56 6.54
N LYS A 217 -21.96 -7.76 6.45
CA LYS A 217 -22.89 -7.47 7.53
C LYS A 217 -22.60 -8.35 8.75
N MET A 218 -22.44 -7.72 9.92
CA MET A 218 -22.36 -8.40 11.21
C MET A 218 -23.77 -8.79 11.65
N LEU A 219 -24.00 -10.09 11.86
CA LEU A 219 -25.28 -10.58 12.34
C LEU A 219 -25.44 -10.24 13.82
N MET A 220 -26.67 -9.88 14.22
CA MET A 220 -27.05 -9.58 15.61
C MET A 220 -26.39 -8.34 16.25
N ALA A 221 -25.53 -7.62 15.54
CA ALA A 221 -24.96 -6.36 16.00
C ALA A 221 -25.99 -5.24 16.04
N ASP A 222 -26.10 -4.58 17.19
CA ASP A 222 -26.98 -3.42 17.38
C ASP A 222 -26.28 -2.14 16.91
N ALA A 223 -26.66 -1.64 15.73
CA ALA A 223 -26.02 -0.48 15.10
C ALA A 223 -26.14 0.83 15.91
N ALA A 224 -27.18 0.95 16.73
CA ALA A 224 -27.44 2.15 17.53
C ALA A 224 -26.42 2.30 18.68
N SER A 225 -26.04 1.18 19.31
CA SER A 225 -25.10 1.14 20.44
C SER A 225 -23.70 0.63 20.10
N PHE A 226 -23.44 0.24 18.86
CA PHE A 226 -22.14 -0.26 18.43
C PHE A 226 -21.02 0.77 18.60
N ILE A 227 -19.95 0.35 19.30
CA ILE A 227 -18.72 1.11 19.50
C ILE A 227 -17.50 0.20 19.30
N ILE A 228 -16.42 0.79 18.78
CA ILE A 228 -15.11 0.13 18.68
C ILE A 228 -14.37 0.37 19.99
N ILE A 229 -13.80 -0.69 20.57
CA ILE A 229 -13.01 -0.61 21.81
C ILE A 229 -11.53 -0.45 21.48
N GLY A 230 -11.05 -1.18 20.46
CA GLY A 230 -9.64 -1.22 20.04
C GLY A 230 -9.13 -2.66 19.95
N SER A 231 -7.92 -2.87 19.43
CA SER A 231 -7.31 -4.21 19.32
C SER A 231 -8.24 -5.25 18.66
N GLN A 232 -8.92 -4.85 17.57
CA GLN A 232 -9.95 -5.63 16.87
C GLN A 232 -11.24 -5.93 17.67
N TYR A 233 -11.35 -5.50 18.93
CA TYR A 233 -12.57 -5.63 19.73
C TYR A 233 -13.54 -4.48 19.49
N ALA A 234 -14.82 -4.83 19.47
CA ALA A 234 -15.94 -3.92 19.45
C ALA A 234 -17.06 -4.45 20.36
N LYS A 235 -18.03 -3.61 20.70
CA LYS A 235 -19.21 -4.03 21.47
C LYS A 235 -20.43 -3.23 21.10
N ASP A 236 -21.59 -3.80 21.41
CA ASP A 236 -22.84 -3.09 21.54
C ASP A 236 -23.39 -3.28 22.97
N ASN A 237 -24.61 -2.85 23.24
CA ASN A 237 -25.20 -2.98 24.58
C ASN A 237 -25.42 -4.44 25.04
N ASN A 238 -25.44 -5.40 24.12
CA ASN A 238 -25.79 -6.80 24.39
C ASN A 238 -24.59 -7.74 24.25
N ASN A 239 -23.67 -7.45 23.33
CA ASN A 239 -22.65 -8.38 22.87
C ASN A 239 -21.28 -7.72 22.76
N VAL A 240 -20.24 -8.55 22.84
CA VAL A 240 -18.86 -8.18 22.52
C VAL A 240 -18.42 -8.96 21.29
N TYR A 241 -17.62 -8.32 20.45
CA TYR A 241 -17.14 -8.87 19.18
C TYR A 241 -15.62 -8.78 19.11
N PHE A 242 -15.02 -9.79 18.48
CA PHE A 242 -13.66 -9.74 17.98
C PHE A 242 -13.71 -9.81 16.45
N ASN A 243 -13.27 -8.74 15.76
CA ASN A 243 -13.60 -8.50 14.36
C ASN A 243 -15.14 -8.55 14.15
N ALA A 244 -15.61 -9.38 13.22
CA ALA A 244 -17.02 -9.60 12.96
C ALA A 244 -17.69 -10.65 13.88
N LYS A 245 -16.91 -11.34 14.74
CA LYS A 245 -17.37 -12.53 15.44
C LYS A 245 -17.79 -12.18 16.88
N GLU A 246 -19.02 -12.53 17.23
CA GLU A 246 -19.52 -12.45 18.60
C GLU A 246 -18.68 -13.36 19.53
N ILE A 247 -18.40 -12.88 20.74
CA ILE A 247 -17.76 -13.63 21.82
C ILE A 247 -18.86 -14.07 22.80
N PRO A 248 -19.34 -15.32 22.70
CA PRO A 248 -20.52 -15.73 23.45
C PRO A 248 -20.30 -15.63 24.96
N GLY A 249 -21.24 -14.96 25.63
CA GLY A 249 -21.23 -14.85 27.07
C GLY A 249 -20.30 -13.76 27.63
N ALA A 250 -19.57 -13.00 26.80
CA ALA A 250 -18.87 -11.80 27.28
C ALA A 250 -19.87 -10.75 27.81
N ASP A 251 -19.49 -10.01 28.85
CA ASP A 251 -20.29 -8.92 29.43
C ASP A 251 -19.85 -7.55 28.88
N PRO A 252 -20.60 -6.95 27.93
CA PRO A 252 -20.21 -5.69 27.31
C PRO A 252 -20.08 -4.52 28.29
N ASN A 253 -20.76 -4.57 29.44
CA ASN A 253 -20.71 -3.48 30.43
C ASN A 253 -19.41 -3.45 31.21
N THR A 254 -18.74 -4.59 31.36
CA THR A 254 -17.48 -4.72 32.11
C THR A 254 -16.30 -5.12 31.25
N PHE A 255 -16.50 -5.30 29.94
CA PHE A 255 -15.45 -5.68 29.01
C PHE A 255 -14.44 -4.54 28.80
N GLU A 256 -13.18 -4.84 29.08
CA GLU A 256 -12.05 -3.93 28.96
C GLU A 256 -10.79 -4.64 28.43
N LEU A 257 -9.93 -3.88 27.76
CA LEU A 257 -8.66 -4.35 27.23
C LEU A 257 -7.55 -4.27 28.29
N PHE A 258 -6.54 -5.13 28.18
CA PHE A 258 -5.33 -4.99 28.98
C PHE A 258 -4.41 -3.92 28.39
N LYS A 259 -4.15 -2.85 29.16
CA LYS A 259 -3.32 -1.72 28.73
C LYS A 259 -1.92 -2.13 28.26
N GLU A 260 -1.30 -3.12 28.91
CA GLU A 260 0.01 -3.62 28.49
C GLU A 260 0.02 -4.33 27.12
N ASN A 261 -1.15 -4.70 26.60
CA ASN A 261 -1.31 -5.41 25.33
C ASN A 261 -1.96 -4.57 24.22
N GLU A 262 -2.52 -3.39 24.53
CA GLU A 262 -3.17 -2.50 23.55
C GLU A 262 -2.26 -2.07 22.38
N ASN A 263 -0.94 -2.02 22.59
CA ASN A 263 0.05 -1.64 21.57
C ASN A 263 0.86 -2.85 21.05
N SER A 264 0.37 -4.08 21.27
CA SER A 264 1.03 -5.26 20.72
C SER A 264 0.96 -5.23 19.19
N ASN A 265 2.12 -5.45 18.56
CA ASN A 265 2.23 -5.59 17.10
C ASN A 265 1.88 -7.00 16.62
N GLY A 266 1.47 -7.90 17.51
CA GLY A 266 1.12 -9.27 17.18
C GLY A 266 -0.36 -9.50 17.01
N GLU A 267 -0.69 -10.78 16.82
CA GLU A 267 -2.04 -11.25 16.48
C GLU A 267 -2.83 -11.74 17.72
N THR A 268 -2.26 -11.61 18.91
CA THR A 268 -2.90 -12.06 20.16
C THR A 268 -3.26 -10.86 21.04
N TYR A 269 -4.55 -10.68 21.24
CA TYR A 269 -5.10 -9.66 22.12
C TYR A 269 -5.75 -10.28 23.34
N TYR A 270 -5.53 -9.66 24.49
CA TYR A 270 -6.11 -10.07 25.75
C TYR A 270 -7.11 -9.02 26.21
N ALA A 271 -8.24 -9.50 26.70
CA ALA A 271 -9.29 -8.68 27.30
C ALA A 271 -9.87 -9.39 28.52
N ARG A 272 -10.63 -8.66 29.32
CA ARG A 272 -11.33 -9.21 30.48
C ARG A 272 -12.68 -8.56 30.68
N ASP A 273 -13.54 -9.27 31.37
CA ASP A 273 -14.76 -8.73 31.96
C ASP A 273 -14.95 -9.32 33.37
N LYS A 274 -16.11 -9.09 33.98
CA LYS A 274 -16.42 -9.66 35.31
C LYS A 274 -16.48 -11.19 35.37
N LYS A 275 -16.57 -11.89 34.23
CA LYS A 275 -16.70 -13.35 34.11
C LYS A 275 -15.37 -14.03 33.85
N GLY A 276 -14.39 -13.34 33.25
CA GLY A 276 -13.04 -13.86 33.14
C GLY A 276 -12.20 -13.21 32.06
N ILE A 277 -11.23 -13.99 31.56
CA ILE A 277 -10.23 -13.56 30.58
C ILE A 277 -10.61 -14.06 29.19
N TYR A 278 -10.36 -13.24 28.18
CA TYR A 278 -10.55 -13.57 26.77
C TYR A 278 -9.25 -13.37 26.01
N VAL A 279 -9.01 -14.25 25.05
CA VAL A 279 -7.88 -14.19 24.12
C VAL A 279 -8.45 -14.21 22.72
N ASN A 280 -8.35 -13.08 22.01
CA ASN A 280 -9.09 -12.84 20.77
C ASN A 280 -10.59 -13.15 20.95
N ASP A 281 -11.13 -14.09 20.18
CA ASP A 281 -12.52 -14.52 20.22
C ASP A 281 -12.80 -15.66 21.22
N GLN A 282 -11.82 -16.06 22.05
CA GLN A 282 -11.91 -17.23 22.92
C GLN A 282 -11.99 -16.88 24.40
N TYR A 283 -12.88 -17.55 25.14
CA TYR A 283 -12.91 -17.50 26.60
C TYR A 283 -11.83 -18.39 27.22
N PHE A 284 -10.96 -17.81 28.05
CA PHE A 284 -9.88 -18.51 28.73
C PHE A 284 -10.37 -19.09 30.06
N LYS A 285 -11.09 -20.21 29.98
CA LYS A 285 -11.76 -20.87 31.11
C LYS A 285 -10.87 -21.24 32.31
N ASP A 286 -9.58 -21.49 32.08
CA ASP A 286 -8.65 -22.00 33.12
C ASP A 286 -7.91 -20.85 33.83
N ALA A 287 -8.07 -19.61 33.37
CA ALA A 287 -7.37 -18.46 33.91
C ALA A 287 -8.04 -17.91 35.18
N ASP A 288 -7.25 -17.64 36.20
CA ASP A 288 -7.67 -16.85 37.36
C ASP A 288 -7.60 -15.35 37.01
N ALA A 289 -8.76 -14.76 36.75
CA ALA A 289 -8.85 -13.37 36.27
C ALA A 289 -8.33 -12.33 37.26
N GLN A 290 -8.31 -12.63 38.56
CA GLN A 290 -7.87 -11.70 39.60
C GLN A 290 -6.35 -11.55 39.64
N SER A 291 -5.62 -12.63 39.37
CA SER A 291 -4.16 -12.68 39.38
C SER A 291 -3.52 -12.74 38.00
N PHE A 292 -4.32 -12.66 36.93
CA PHE A 292 -3.86 -12.74 35.55
C PHE A 292 -2.86 -11.64 35.19
N ARG A 293 -1.77 -12.02 34.54
CA ARG A 293 -0.71 -11.13 34.04
C ARG A 293 -0.21 -11.61 32.69
N ILE A 294 0.15 -10.65 31.85
CA ILE A 294 0.66 -10.90 30.50
C ILE A 294 2.18 -10.65 30.50
N PHE A 295 2.96 -11.63 30.03
CA PHE A 295 4.38 -11.38 29.74
C PHE A 295 4.57 -10.90 28.32
N ASN A 296 3.92 -11.57 27.36
CA ASN A 296 3.87 -11.18 25.96
C ASN A 296 2.66 -11.85 25.27
N GLU A 297 2.63 -11.79 23.94
CA GLU A 297 1.56 -12.34 23.10
C GLU A 297 1.33 -13.85 23.27
N LYS A 298 2.34 -14.60 23.75
CA LYS A 298 2.28 -16.06 23.87
C LYS A 298 2.25 -16.53 25.33
N TYR A 299 2.91 -15.83 26.23
CA TYR A 299 3.11 -16.24 27.62
C TYR A 299 2.30 -15.37 28.58
N THR A 300 1.52 -16.02 29.44
CA THR A 300 0.74 -15.39 30.51
C THR A 300 0.90 -16.16 31.81
N MET A 301 0.48 -15.57 32.92
CA MET A 301 0.47 -16.24 34.22
C MET A 301 -0.72 -15.84 35.06
N ASP A 302 -1.01 -16.66 36.06
CA ASP A 302 -1.89 -16.35 37.16
C ASP A 302 -1.40 -17.08 38.43
N ASN A 303 -2.20 -17.10 39.50
CA ASN A 303 -1.90 -17.79 40.76
C ASN A 303 -1.80 -19.32 40.61
N GLN A 304 -2.29 -19.90 39.51
CA GLN A 304 -2.24 -21.32 39.25
C GLN A 304 -1.00 -21.73 38.46
N GLY A 305 -0.34 -20.81 37.74
CA GLY A 305 0.94 -21.05 37.08
C GLY A 305 1.16 -20.23 35.81
N ILE A 306 2.08 -20.72 34.96
CA ILE A 306 2.43 -20.13 33.67
C ILE A 306 1.68 -20.84 32.54
N TYR A 307 1.28 -20.09 31.52
CA TYR A 307 0.60 -20.58 30.33
C TYR A 307 1.33 -20.13 29.07
N TYR A 308 1.36 -21.01 28.06
CA TYR A 308 1.76 -20.70 26.71
C TYR A 308 0.56 -20.91 25.77
N LYS A 309 0.12 -19.88 25.06
CA LYS A 309 -1.07 -19.91 24.17
C LYS A 309 -2.28 -20.59 24.84
N MET A 310 -2.66 -20.05 26.00
CA MET A 310 -3.75 -20.56 26.85
C MET A 310 -3.55 -21.98 27.42
N LYS A 311 -2.40 -22.61 27.21
CA LYS A 311 -2.11 -23.95 27.73
C LYS A 311 -1.17 -23.88 28.93
N LYS A 312 -1.62 -24.41 30.06
CA LYS A 312 -0.82 -24.46 31.29
C LYS A 312 0.47 -25.26 31.07
N MET A 313 1.60 -24.63 31.37
CA MET A 313 2.91 -25.25 31.30
C MET A 313 3.13 -26.17 32.50
N LYS A 314 3.77 -27.32 32.26
CA LYS A 314 4.17 -28.23 33.33
C LYS A 314 5.54 -27.83 33.84
N ASN A 315 5.72 -27.87 35.16
CA ASN A 315 7.01 -27.67 35.85
C ASN A 315 7.64 -26.27 35.67
N ALA A 316 6.88 -25.28 35.18
CA ALA A 316 7.31 -23.90 35.17
C ALA A 316 7.28 -23.32 36.58
N ASP A 317 8.37 -22.67 36.99
CA ASP A 317 8.41 -21.92 38.25
C ASP A 317 7.94 -20.48 38.03
N PRO A 318 6.70 -20.14 38.46
CA PRO A 318 6.15 -18.81 38.22
C PRO A 318 6.87 -17.69 38.95
N THR A 319 7.67 -18.00 39.98
CA THR A 319 8.39 -16.99 40.77
C THR A 319 9.64 -16.47 40.09
N THR A 320 10.22 -17.25 39.18
CA THR A 320 11.47 -16.93 38.48
C THR A 320 11.33 -16.86 36.96
N PHE A 321 10.10 -17.08 36.44
CA PHE A 321 9.82 -17.11 35.01
C PHE A 321 10.10 -15.77 34.32
N LYS A 322 10.81 -15.82 33.19
CA LYS A 322 11.15 -14.67 32.35
C LYS A 322 11.01 -15.04 30.89
N VAL A 323 10.61 -14.06 30.08
CA VAL A 323 10.46 -14.21 28.63
C VAL A 323 11.52 -13.37 27.93
N TYR A 324 12.17 -13.93 26.92
CA TYR A 324 13.16 -13.22 26.14
C TYR A 324 12.49 -12.37 25.04
N PRO A 325 13.07 -11.21 24.66
CA PRO A 325 12.56 -10.40 23.56
C PRO A 325 12.76 -11.03 22.17
N HIS A 326 13.71 -11.96 22.05
CA HIS A 326 13.96 -12.79 20.88
C HIS A 326 14.49 -14.16 21.34
N TYR A 327 14.45 -15.16 20.46
CA TYR A 327 14.98 -16.49 20.78
C TYR A 327 16.47 -16.41 21.16
N MET A 328 16.84 -17.06 22.27
CA MET A 328 18.22 -17.30 22.69
C MET A 328 18.54 -18.77 22.46
N GLY A 329 19.08 -19.10 21.29
CA GLY A 329 19.14 -20.48 20.81
C GLY A 329 17.73 -21.00 20.50
N ASP A 330 17.35 -22.13 21.10
CA ASP A 330 16.01 -22.71 20.95
C ASP A 330 15.00 -22.19 22.00
N ALA A 331 15.45 -21.35 22.94
CA ALA A 331 14.63 -20.87 24.05
C ALA A 331 14.04 -19.48 23.79
N ASP A 332 12.78 -19.27 24.15
CA ASP A 332 12.08 -17.98 24.19
C ASP A 332 11.65 -17.57 25.61
N ALA A 333 11.85 -18.43 26.62
CA ALA A 333 11.65 -18.14 28.03
C ALA A 333 12.55 -19.00 28.93
N GLU A 334 12.68 -18.64 30.20
CA GLU A 334 13.44 -19.39 31.22
C GLU A 334 12.80 -19.27 32.60
N ASP A 335 13.12 -20.22 33.48
CA ASP A 335 13.01 -20.06 34.93
C ASP A 335 14.29 -20.59 35.61
N LYS A 336 14.31 -20.67 36.94
CA LYS A 336 15.50 -21.13 37.69
C LYS A 336 15.87 -22.60 37.45
N HIS A 337 15.00 -23.39 36.85
CA HIS A 337 15.15 -24.84 36.66
C HIS A 337 15.31 -25.24 35.19
N HIS A 338 14.67 -24.53 34.26
CA HIS A 338 14.61 -24.92 32.85
C HIS A 338 14.65 -23.71 31.91
N LYS A 339 15.04 -23.96 30.66
CA LYS A 339 14.75 -23.07 29.54
C LYS A 339 13.61 -23.63 28.70
N TYR A 340 12.81 -22.74 28.11
CA TYR A 340 11.62 -23.07 27.35
C TYR A 340 11.69 -22.52 25.94
N GLY A 341 11.27 -23.31 24.95
CA GLY A 341 10.98 -22.88 23.59
C GLY A 341 9.54 -23.24 23.23
N ASP A 342 8.73 -22.24 22.85
CA ASP A 342 7.31 -22.42 22.50
C ASP A 342 6.52 -23.23 23.54
N GLY A 343 6.75 -22.92 24.82
CA GLY A 343 6.07 -23.52 25.97
C GLY A 343 6.55 -24.91 26.37
N LYS A 344 7.68 -25.40 25.84
CA LYS A 344 8.26 -26.72 26.16
C LYS A 344 9.69 -26.58 26.65
N VAL A 345 10.10 -27.44 27.58
CA VAL A 345 11.49 -27.49 28.06
C VAL A 345 12.43 -27.85 26.90
N VAL A 346 13.50 -27.08 26.74
CA VAL A 346 14.56 -27.29 25.74
C VAL A 346 15.94 -27.50 26.37
N GLU A 347 16.14 -27.04 27.61
CA GLU A 347 17.37 -27.21 28.40
C GLU A 347 17.06 -27.31 29.90
#